data_AF-A0ABD2GJG9-F1
#
_entry.id   AF-A0ABD2GJG9-F1
#
_cell.length_a   1.000
_cell.length_b   1.000
_cell.length_c   1.000
_cell.angle_alpha   90.00
_cell.angle_beta   90.00
_cell.angle_gamma   90.00
#
_symmetry.space_group_name_H-M   'P 1'
#
loop_
_entity.id
_entity.type
_entity.pdbx_description
1 polymer ?
#
loop_
_entity_poly.entity_id
_entity_poly.type
_entity_poly.pdbx_seq_one_letter_code
_entity_poly.pdbx_strand_id
1 'polypeptide(L)'
;MALDGCGLLCKYTLFIFNLIFALVGFVFLGLGLWLRFSGSTRAIFEFEALNSSAFVIAVTILITTGSVMLIVVVFGDYGACNEKRCALKIFSVLVSFLAGAVVVFGVIAYSRKEEIGLRMGEFYSSIYLLYVANSDPVLAVTLTFIQKLLHCCGATGIPSLDFAKETCPKPDTIWEHIKMDACPGAIINVFNRNAPLVMGVFVGTGALLLLAMICSSILAKKLKTPSSPQYIILTQPQTSQLEYIPTSTSTSISYSFPDQEPVVFTPLTVANIPIVIT
;
A
#
# COMPACT_ATOMS: atom_id res chain seq x y z
N MET A 1 -3.61 -17.87 21.51
CA MET A 1 -3.52 -16.47 21.98
C MET A 1 -4.92 -15.88 21.87
N ALA A 2 -5.61 -15.61 22.98
CA ALA A 2 -6.91 -14.93 22.93
C ALA A 2 -6.64 -13.43 22.79
N LEU A 3 -6.67 -12.92 21.56
CA LEU A 3 -6.56 -11.50 21.29
C LEU A 3 -7.93 -10.87 21.58
N ASP A 4 -8.00 -9.88 22.46
CA ASP A 4 -9.25 -9.14 22.73
C ASP A 4 -9.89 -8.65 21.42
N GLY A 5 -11.21 -8.50 21.39
CA GLY A 5 -11.94 -8.07 20.18
C GLY A 5 -11.37 -6.80 19.52
N CYS A 6 -10.85 -5.86 20.32
CA CYS A 6 -10.18 -4.65 19.82
C CYS A 6 -8.85 -4.94 19.11
N GLY A 7 -8.03 -5.87 19.62
CA GLY A 7 -6.77 -6.26 18.99
C GLY A 7 -7.00 -7.02 17.69
N LEU A 8 -8.03 -7.86 17.64
CA LEU A 8 -8.43 -8.57 16.43
C LEU A 8 -8.93 -7.60 15.36
N LEU A 9 -9.77 -6.62 15.72
CA LEU A 9 -10.21 -5.55 14.82
C LEU A 9 -9.01 -4.79 14.24
N CYS A 10 -8.08 -4.35 15.10
CA CYS A 10 -6.87 -3.64 14.66
C CYS A 10 -6.01 -4.46 13.69
N LYS A 11 -5.90 -5.78 13.92
CA LYS A 11 -5.16 -6.70 13.05
C LYS A 11 -5.80 -6.76 11.65
N TYR A 12 -7.12 -6.93 11.57
CA TYR A 12 -7.83 -6.93 10.30
C TYR A 12 -7.77 -5.56 9.59
N THR A 13 -7.94 -4.46 10.32
CA THR A 13 -7.82 -3.11 9.75
C THR A 13 -6.45 -2.87 9.13
N LEU A 14 -5.36 -3.27 9.81
CA LEU A 14 -4.01 -3.15 9.28
C LEU A 14 -3.79 -4.02 8.04
N PHE A 15 -4.29 -5.25 8.05
CA PHE A 15 -4.17 -6.15 6.91
C PHE A 15 -4.89 -5.58 5.67
N ILE A 16 -6.14 -5.13 5.83
CA ILE A 16 -6.92 -4.52 4.75
C ILE A 16 -6.26 -3.25 4.23
N PHE A 17 -5.80 -2.38 5.13
CA PHE A 17 -5.09 -1.15 4.77
C PHE A 17 -3.81 -1.44 3.97
N ASN A 18 -3.00 -2.37 4.44
CA ASN A 18 -1.77 -2.78 3.75
C ASN A 18 -2.07 -3.43 2.40
N LEU A 19 -3.16 -4.21 2.28
CA LEU A 19 -3.57 -4.80 1.00
C LEU A 19 -3.96 -3.73 -0.02
N ILE A 20 -4.69 -2.70 0.38
CA ILE A 20 -5.03 -1.56 -0.49
C ILE A 20 -3.75 -0.83 -0.91
N PHE A 21 -2.85 -0.53 0.03
CA PHE A 21 -1.56 0.10 -0.27
C PHE A 21 -0.69 -0.77 -1.17
N ALA A 22 -0.76 -2.10 -1.05
CA ALA A 22 -0.05 -3.03 -1.92
C ALA A 22 -0.54 -2.89 -3.37
N LEU A 23 -1.86 -2.91 -3.58
CA LEU A 23 -2.45 -2.77 -4.91
C LEU A 23 -2.06 -1.45 -5.57
N VAL A 24 -2.13 -0.34 -4.83
CA VAL A 24 -1.70 0.98 -5.33
C VAL A 24 -0.19 0.98 -5.63
N GLY A 25 0.63 0.40 -4.74
CA GLY A 25 2.07 0.28 -4.94
C GLY A 25 2.44 -0.53 -6.18
N PHE A 26 1.75 -1.65 -6.45
CA PHE A 26 1.95 -2.44 -7.66
C PHE A 26 1.53 -1.68 -8.92
N VAL A 27 0.44 -0.92 -8.88
CA VAL A 27 0.04 -0.07 -10.02
C VAL A 27 1.11 0.98 -10.30
N PHE A 28 1.63 1.65 -9.27
CA PHE A 28 2.66 2.67 -9.44
C PHE A 28 3.98 2.05 -9.93
N LEU A 29 4.46 0.98 -9.29
CA LEU A 29 5.69 0.32 -9.74
C LEU A 29 5.54 -0.25 -11.16
N GLY A 30 4.41 -0.89 -11.46
CA GLY A 30 4.11 -1.48 -12.77
C GLY A 30 4.04 -0.44 -13.88
N LEU A 31 3.30 0.64 -13.67
CA LEU A 31 3.26 1.78 -14.61
C LEU A 31 4.65 2.39 -14.81
N GLY A 32 5.41 2.57 -13.73
CA GLY A 32 6.74 3.20 -13.80
C GLY A 32 7.74 2.35 -14.57
N LEU A 33 7.78 1.05 -14.27
CA LEU A 33 8.61 0.09 -15.00
C LEU A 33 8.17 -0.04 -16.46
N TRP A 34 6.86 -0.06 -16.73
CA TRP A 34 6.33 -0.10 -18.09
C TRP A 34 6.79 1.12 -18.90
N LEU A 35 6.61 2.32 -18.34
CA LEU A 35 7.06 3.57 -18.97
C LEU A 35 8.58 3.58 -19.18
N ARG A 36 9.35 3.02 -18.25
CA ARG A 36 10.81 2.97 -18.33
C ARG A 36 11.33 1.95 -19.36
N PHE A 37 10.68 0.80 -19.52
CA PHE A 37 11.16 -0.31 -20.35
C PHE A 37 10.42 -0.48 -21.68
N SER A 38 9.27 0.16 -21.88
CA SER A 38 8.53 0.10 -23.13
C SER A 38 9.40 0.63 -24.28
N GLY A 39 9.57 -0.21 -25.32
CA GLY A 39 10.44 0.07 -26.46
C GLY A 39 10.11 1.40 -27.17
N SER A 40 8.83 1.78 -27.20
CA SER A 40 8.40 3.04 -27.78
C SER A 40 8.70 4.27 -26.95
N THR A 41 8.82 4.11 -25.62
CA THR A 41 9.12 5.23 -24.72
C THR A 41 10.63 5.44 -24.58
N ARG A 42 11.42 4.40 -24.86
CA ARG A 42 12.88 4.38 -24.74
C ARG A 42 13.57 5.44 -25.62
N ALA A 43 13.05 5.69 -26.82
CA ALA A 43 13.54 6.76 -27.70
C ALA A 43 13.30 8.16 -27.09
N ILE A 44 12.11 8.40 -26.51
CA ILE A 44 11.77 9.66 -25.84
C ILE A 44 12.67 9.88 -24.61
N PHE A 45 12.96 8.81 -23.87
CA PHE A 45 13.90 8.86 -22.74
C PHE A 45 15.32 9.25 -23.16
N GLU A 46 15.83 8.81 -24.32
CA GLU A 46 17.16 9.19 -24.81
C GLU A 46 17.24 10.66 -25.23
N PHE A 47 16.22 11.17 -25.93
CA PHE A 47 16.18 12.58 -26.35
C PHE A 47 15.91 13.55 -25.20
N GLU A 48 14.99 13.22 -24.30
CA GLU A 48 14.56 14.10 -23.22
C GLU A 48 15.58 14.12 -22.05
N ALA A 49 16.31 13.01 -21.82
CA ALA A 49 17.36 12.95 -20.81
C ALA A 49 18.51 13.96 -21.03
N LEU A 50 18.66 14.47 -22.26
CA LEU A 50 19.70 15.45 -22.60
C LEU A 50 19.24 16.90 -22.40
N ASN A 51 17.93 17.18 -22.28
CA ASN A 51 17.38 18.55 -22.40
C ASN A 51 16.43 19.01 -21.26
N SER A 52 16.34 18.28 -20.14
CA SER A 52 15.46 18.56 -18.98
C SER A 52 14.01 18.08 -19.14
N SER A 53 13.80 16.84 -18.69
CA SER A 53 12.62 16.05 -18.96
C SER A 53 11.69 15.91 -17.74
N ALA A 54 10.62 16.70 -17.67
CA ALA A 54 9.56 16.52 -16.66
C ALA A 54 9.02 15.08 -16.63
N PHE A 55 9.00 14.42 -17.79
CA PHE A 55 8.60 13.03 -17.96
C PHE A 55 9.54 12.04 -17.24
N VAL A 56 10.87 12.17 -17.35
CA VAL A 56 11.83 11.29 -16.65
C VAL A 56 11.69 11.46 -15.15
N ILE A 57 11.61 12.70 -14.68
CA ILE A 57 11.45 13.01 -13.26
C ILE A 57 10.18 12.33 -12.74
N ALA A 58 9.07 12.44 -13.48
CA ALA A 58 7.81 11.83 -13.07
C ALA A 58 7.87 10.30 -13.05
N VAL A 59 8.45 9.66 -14.07
CA VAL A 59 8.61 8.19 -14.08
C VAL A 59 9.53 7.72 -12.95
N THR A 60 10.61 8.43 -12.66
CA THR A 60 11.47 8.14 -11.51
C THR A 60 10.71 8.24 -10.19
N ILE A 61 9.94 9.32 -9.97
CA ILE A 61 9.11 9.48 -8.77
C ILE A 61 8.10 8.33 -8.65
N LEU A 62 7.51 7.91 -9.76
CA LEU A 62 6.50 6.86 -9.80
C LEU A 62 7.09 5.48 -9.44
N ILE A 63 8.29 5.14 -9.93
CA ILE A 63 9.04 3.93 -9.55
C ILE A 63 9.50 3.98 -8.08
N THR A 64 10.09 5.10 -7.65
CA THR A 64 10.61 5.26 -6.29
C THR A 64 9.48 5.20 -5.27
N THR A 65 8.38 5.91 -5.52
CA THR A 65 7.21 5.91 -4.63
C THR A 65 6.55 4.54 -4.57
N GLY A 66 6.36 3.86 -5.72
CA GLY A 66 5.82 2.51 -5.76
C GLY A 66 6.67 1.50 -4.99
N SER A 67 8.00 1.56 -5.14
CA SER A 67 8.94 0.72 -4.38
C SER A 67 8.83 0.95 -2.87
N VAL A 68 8.81 2.22 -2.44
CA VAL A 68 8.69 2.56 -1.00
C VAL A 68 7.36 2.06 -0.43
N MET A 69 6.25 2.21 -1.17
CA MET A 69 4.94 1.70 -0.75
C MET A 69 4.96 0.18 -0.54
N LEU A 70 5.54 -0.58 -1.48
CA LEU A 70 5.63 -2.04 -1.36
C LEU A 70 6.52 -2.48 -0.19
N ILE A 71 7.64 -1.80 0.06
CA ILE A 71 8.51 -2.08 1.21
C ILE A 71 7.73 -1.88 2.52
N VAL A 72 6.99 -0.78 2.65
CA VAL A 72 6.18 -0.48 3.83
C VAL A 72 5.09 -1.55 4.05
N VAL A 73 4.45 -2.00 2.97
CA VAL A 73 3.46 -3.08 2.99
C VAL A 73 4.08 -4.39 3.47
N VAL A 74 5.26 -4.77 2.99
CA VAL A 74 5.95 -6.00 3.42
C VAL A 74 6.22 -5.98 4.93
N PHE A 75 6.71 -4.86 5.46
CA PHE A 75 6.90 -4.71 6.91
C PHE A 75 5.57 -4.72 7.68
N GLY A 76 4.52 -4.13 7.12
CA GLY A 76 3.19 -4.10 7.71
C GLY A 76 2.55 -5.48 7.80
N ASP A 77 2.58 -6.24 6.71
CA ASP A 77 2.02 -7.60 6.66
C ASP A 77 2.87 -8.58 7.48
N TYR A 78 4.20 -8.52 7.37
CA TYR A 78 5.10 -9.33 8.18
C TYR A 78 4.88 -9.07 9.68
N GLY A 79 4.67 -7.81 10.08
CA GLY A 79 4.35 -7.43 11.46
C GLY A 79 2.98 -7.92 11.93
N ALA A 80 1.96 -7.90 11.07
CA ALA A 80 0.61 -8.35 11.37
C ALA A 80 0.51 -9.89 11.45
N CYS A 81 1.17 -10.60 10.54
CA CYS A 81 1.11 -12.06 10.43
C CYS A 81 1.99 -12.77 11.46
N ASN A 82 3.25 -12.34 11.62
CA ASN A 82 4.21 -13.04 12.48
C ASN A 82 4.21 -12.55 13.93
N GLU A 83 3.38 -11.56 14.26
CA GLU A 83 3.24 -10.99 15.61
C GLU A 83 4.59 -10.58 16.23
N LYS A 84 5.54 -10.18 15.37
CA LYS A 84 6.88 -9.75 15.76
C LYS A 84 6.86 -8.26 16.12
N ARG A 85 7.13 -7.96 17.39
CA ARG A 85 7.16 -6.58 17.91
C ARG A 85 8.14 -5.68 17.17
N CYS A 86 9.31 -6.21 16.80
CA CYS A 86 10.34 -5.44 16.08
C CYS A 86 9.82 -4.97 14.72
N ALA A 87 9.14 -5.85 13.97
CA ALA A 87 8.55 -5.50 12.68
C ALA A 87 7.43 -4.47 12.81
N LEU A 88 6.54 -4.61 13.81
CA LEU A 88 5.50 -3.61 14.10
C LEU A 88 6.07 -2.25 14.47
N LYS A 89 7.20 -2.21 15.20
CA LYS A 89 7.90 -0.96 15.52
C LYS A 89 8.48 -0.30 14.27
N ILE A 90 9.14 -1.07 13.41
CA ILE A 90 9.69 -0.56 12.14
C ILE A 90 8.56 -0.02 11.26
N PHE A 91 7.47 -0.78 11.11
CA PHE A 91 6.27 -0.34 10.39
C PHE A 91 5.73 0.98 10.96
N SER A 92 5.60 1.08 12.27
CA SER A 92 5.15 2.32 12.92
C SER A 92 6.09 3.50 12.64
N VAL A 93 7.41 3.31 12.66
CA VAL A 93 8.35 4.40 12.33
C VAL A 93 8.21 4.82 10.86
N LEU A 94 8.13 3.86 9.94
CA LEU A 94 7.97 4.11 8.51
C LEU A 94 6.66 4.85 8.20
N VAL A 95 5.54 4.42 8.77
CA VAL A 95 4.24 5.08 8.58
C VAL A 95 4.23 6.47 9.21
N SER A 96 4.92 6.69 10.34
CA SER A 96 5.09 8.04 10.90
C SER A 96 5.85 8.97 9.95
N PHE A 97 6.93 8.47 9.34
CA PHE A 97 7.68 9.24 8.34
C PHE A 97 6.81 9.57 7.12
N LEU A 98 6.02 8.61 6.62
CA LEU A 98 5.06 8.86 5.53
C LEU A 98 3.99 9.88 5.91
N ALA A 99 3.45 9.81 7.13
CA ALA A 99 2.46 10.77 7.61
C ALA A 99 3.05 12.19 7.66
N GLY A 100 4.29 12.33 8.15
CA GLY A 100 5.02 13.61 8.11
C GLY A 100 5.23 14.11 6.68
N ALA A 101 5.65 13.22 5.77
CA ALA A 101 5.82 13.56 4.36
C ALA A 101 4.49 14.02 3.71
N VAL A 102 3.37 13.35 3.99
CA VAL A 102 2.03 13.74 3.50
C VAL A 102 1.65 15.13 3.97
N VAL A 103 1.93 15.48 5.23
CA VAL A 103 1.69 16.84 5.74
C VAL A 103 2.56 17.86 5.01
N VAL A 104 3.86 17.58 4.84
CA VAL A 104 4.77 18.47 4.10
C VAL A 104 4.33 18.66 2.65
N PHE A 105 4.00 17.57 1.94
CA PHE A 105 3.49 17.62 0.58
C PHE A 105 2.15 18.36 0.49
N GLY A 106 1.24 18.15 1.45
CA GLY A 106 -0.03 18.87 1.51
C GLY A 106 0.15 20.38 1.70
N VAL A 107 1.06 20.79 2.58
CA VAL A 107 1.40 22.21 2.78
C VAL A 107 2.03 22.80 1.52
N ILE A 108 2.99 22.10 0.89
CA ILE A 108 3.61 22.54 -0.36
C ILE A 108 2.56 22.63 -1.48
N ALA A 109 1.68 21.63 -1.61
CA ALA A 109 0.56 21.60 -2.54
C ALA A 109 -0.38 22.79 -2.37
N TYR A 110 -0.65 23.19 -1.13
CA TYR A 110 -1.50 24.32 -0.83
C TYR A 110 -0.80 25.66 -1.10
N SER A 111 0.44 25.82 -0.64
CA SER A 111 1.21 27.06 -0.78
C SER A 111 1.61 27.35 -2.22
N ARG A 112 1.89 26.33 -3.03
CA ARG A 112 2.31 26.44 -4.44
C ARG A 112 1.33 25.77 -5.41
N LYS A 113 0.04 25.91 -5.13
CA LYS A 113 -1.05 25.27 -5.91
C LYS A 113 -1.01 25.58 -7.41
N GLU A 114 -0.63 26.79 -7.82
CA GLU A 114 -0.54 27.18 -9.23
C GLU A 114 0.59 26.44 -9.95
N GLU A 115 1.79 26.45 -9.38
CA GLU A 115 2.97 25.77 -9.92
C GLU A 115 2.74 24.25 -10.00
N ILE A 116 2.15 23.68 -8.95
CA ILE A 116 1.89 22.24 -8.87
C ILE A 116 0.76 21.84 -9.82
N GLY A 117 -0.29 22.65 -9.95
CA GLY A 117 -1.34 22.45 -10.95
C GLY A 117 -0.79 22.45 -12.37
N LEU A 118 0.12 23.38 -12.70
CA LEU A 118 0.76 23.47 -14.01
C LEU A 118 1.62 22.24 -14.29
N ARG A 119 2.46 21.82 -13.32
CA ARG A 119 3.28 20.60 -13.42
C ARG A 119 2.43 19.34 -13.63
N MET A 120 1.30 19.24 -12.93
CA MET A 120 0.36 18.11 -13.10
C MET A 120 -0.33 18.15 -14.46
N GLY A 121 -0.65 19.33 -14.98
CA GLY A 121 -1.18 19.50 -16.34
C GLY A 121 -0.18 19.10 -17.42
N GLU A 122 1.09 19.52 -17.31
CA GLU A 122 2.19 19.11 -18.19
C GLU A 122 2.40 17.58 -18.17
N PHE A 123 2.34 16.99 -16.97
CA PHE A 123 2.45 15.55 -16.79
C PHE A 123 1.29 14.79 -17.47
N TYR A 124 0.05 15.29 -17.32
CA TYR A 124 -1.10 14.72 -18.03
C TYR A 124 -0.90 14.78 -19.55
N SER A 125 -0.49 15.92 -20.10
CA SER A 125 -0.23 16.05 -21.55
C SER A 125 0.85 15.10 -22.03
N SER A 126 1.88 14.87 -21.22
CA SER A 126 2.95 13.91 -21.55
C SER A 126 2.43 12.47 -21.62
N ILE A 127 1.61 12.05 -20.65
CA ILE A 127 0.95 10.74 -20.67
C ILE A 127 0.00 10.62 -21.87
N TYR A 128 -0.76 11.69 -22.16
CA TYR A 128 -1.69 11.72 -23.29
C TYR A 128 -0.96 11.53 -24.62
N LEU A 129 0.14 12.26 -24.85
CA LEU A 129 0.95 12.09 -26.05
C LEU A 129 1.52 10.67 -26.17
N LEU A 130 1.96 10.08 -25.05
CA LEU A 130 2.47 8.72 -25.05
C LEU A 130 1.38 7.69 -25.39
N TYR A 131 0.15 7.91 -24.93
CA TYR A 131 -1.00 7.11 -25.31
C TYR A 131 -1.33 7.25 -26.80
N VAL A 132 -1.34 8.47 -27.35
CA VAL A 132 -1.61 8.68 -28.78
C VAL A 132 -0.53 8.04 -29.67
N ALA A 133 0.72 8.02 -29.20
CA ALA A 133 1.82 7.40 -29.94
C ALA A 133 1.77 5.86 -29.95
N ASN A 134 1.30 5.23 -28.86
CA ASN A 134 1.45 3.79 -28.64
C ASN A 134 0.14 3.01 -28.50
N SER A 135 -0.98 3.70 -28.30
CA SER A 135 -2.29 3.12 -28.02
C SER A 135 -2.26 2.08 -26.89
N ASP A 136 -1.45 2.35 -25.86
CA ASP A 136 -1.26 1.43 -24.73
C ASP A 136 -2.56 1.30 -23.90
N PRO A 137 -3.08 0.07 -23.69
CA PRO A 137 -4.35 -0.12 -22.97
C PRO A 137 -4.25 0.29 -21.49
N VAL A 138 -3.06 0.15 -20.89
CA VAL A 138 -2.82 0.55 -19.50
C VAL A 138 -2.95 2.06 -19.34
N LEU A 139 -2.39 2.83 -20.28
CA LEU A 139 -2.51 4.29 -20.30
C LEU A 139 -3.95 4.72 -20.61
N ALA A 140 -4.65 3.99 -21.48
CA ALA A 140 -6.07 4.23 -21.77
C ALA A 140 -6.91 4.18 -20.49
N VAL A 141 -6.72 3.15 -19.66
CA VAL A 141 -7.48 3.00 -18.40
C VAL A 141 -7.18 4.15 -17.44
N THR A 142 -5.90 4.52 -17.28
CA THR A 142 -5.52 5.65 -16.42
C THR A 142 -6.11 6.97 -16.92
N LEU A 143 -6.00 7.25 -18.23
CA LEU A 143 -6.58 8.45 -18.84
C LEU A 143 -8.10 8.47 -18.69
N THR A 144 -8.78 7.32 -18.86
CA THR A 144 -10.25 7.23 -18.71
C THR A 144 -10.66 7.55 -17.28
N PHE A 145 -9.91 7.05 -16.30
CA PHE A 145 -10.18 7.31 -14.90
C PHE A 145 -10.05 8.80 -14.57
N ILE A 146 -8.97 9.45 -15.02
CA ILE A 146 -8.75 10.88 -14.80
C ILE A 146 -9.84 11.72 -15.47
N GLN A 147 -10.14 11.43 -16.75
CA GLN A 147 -11.14 12.15 -17.53
C GLN A 147 -12.55 12.04 -16.93
N LYS A 148 -12.93 10.86 -16.43
CA LYS A 148 -14.18 10.67 -15.69
C LYS A 148 -14.19 11.37 -14.33
N LEU A 149 -13.07 11.35 -13.61
CA LEU A 149 -12.97 11.94 -12.27
C LEU A 149 -13.03 13.48 -12.30
N LEU A 150 -12.38 14.09 -13.29
CA LEU A 150 -12.33 15.55 -13.47
C LEU A 150 -13.39 16.09 -14.42
N HIS A 151 -14.17 15.21 -15.06
CA HIS A 151 -15.17 15.57 -16.08
C HIS A 151 -14.56 16.42 -17.22
N CYS A 152 -13.42 15.97 -17.75
CA CYS A 152 -12.67 16.64 -18.80
C CYS A 152 -12.32 15.66 -19.93
N CYS A 153 -11.98 16.15 -21.12
CA CYS A 153 -11.64 15.29 -22.27
C CYS A 153 -10.44 15.83 -23.04
N GLY A 154 -9.46 14.95 -23.24
CA GLY A 154 -8.26 15.20 -24.04
C GLY A 154 -7.38 16.37 -23.58
N ALA A 155 -6.42 16.73 -24.45
CA ALA A 155 -5.49 17.83 -24.21
C ALA A 155 -6.06 19.20 -24.62
N THR A 156 -6.96 19.24 -25.61
CA THR A 156 -7.51 20.46 -26.19
C THR A 156 -8.98 20.71 -25.83
N GLY A 157 -9.68 19.73 -25.23
CA GLY A 157 -11.09 19.86 -24.88
C GLY A 157 -12.05 19.68 -26.06
N ILE A 158 -11.58 19.13 -27.18
CA ILE A 158 -12.37 18.91 -28.39
C ILE A 158 -12.48 17.38 -28.63
N PRO A 159 -13.54 16.72 -28.12
CA PRO A 159 -13.69 15.27 -28.17
C PRO A 159 -13.69 14.67 -29.59
N SER A 160 -14.04 15.49 -30.59
CA SER A 160 -14.06 15.09 -32.00
C SER A 160 -12.70 15.14 -32.68
N LEU A 161 -11.74 15.88 -32.12
CA LEU A 161 -10.37 16.00 -32.63
C LEU A 161 -9.37 15.13 -31.84
N ASP A 162 -9.81 14.60 -30.70
CA ASP A 162 -8.99 13.76 -29.84
C ASP A 162 -8.94 12.32 -30.36
N PHE A 163 -7.72 11.81 -30.58
CA PHE A 163 -7.46 10.41 -30.92
C PHE A 163 -7.88 9.44 -29.80
N ALA A 164 -8.09 9.95 -28.60
CA ALA A 164 -8.53 9.23 -27.41
C ALA A 164 -10.04 9.40 -27.12
N LYS A 165 -10.88 9.56 -28.14
CA LYS A 165 -12.33 9.75 -27.95
C LYS A 165 -13.00 8.63 -27.13
N GLU A 166 -12.52 7.39 -27.27
CA GLU A 166 -13.03 6.23 -26.51
C GLU A 166 -12.76 6.32 -25.00
N THR A 167 -11.82 7.19 -24.62
CA THR A 167 -11.33 7.40 -23.26
C THR A 167 -12.13 8.49 -22.53
N CYS A 168 -12.92 9.29 -23.26
CA CYS A 168 -13.69 10.41 -22.71
C CYS A 168 -14.98 9.95 -22.00
N PRO A 169 -15.44 10.69 -20.96
CA PRO A 169 -16.72 10.43 -20.31
C PRO A 169 -17.88 10.56 -21.30
N LYS A 170 -18.99 9.86 -21.01
CA LYS A 170 -20.23 10.04 -21.78
C LYS A 170 -20.77 11.44 -21.48
N PRO A 171 -21.07 12.26 -22.49
CA PRO A 171 -21.65 13.57 -22.29
C PRO A 171 -23.08 13.46 -21.78
N ASP A 172 -23.42 14.28 -20.79
CA ASP A 172 -24.77 14.34 -20.22
C ASP A 172 -25.65 15.32 -21.01
N THR A 173 -25.03 16.32 -21.67
CA THR A 173 -25.70 17.34 -22.48
C THR A 173 -25.19 17.39 -23.94
N ILE A 174 -26.04 17.80 -24.88
CA ILE A 174 -25.70 17.97 -26.31
C ILE A 174 -24.49 18.89 -26.52
N TRP A 175 -24.29 19.88 -25.65
CA TRP A 175 -23.16 20.82 -25.72
C TRP A 175 -21.81 20.17 -25.36
N GLU A 176 -21.81 19.18 -24.46
CA GLU A 176 -20.60 18.44 -24.07
C GLU A 176 -20.12 17.48 -25.16
N HIS A 177 -20.99 17.11 -26.11
CA HIS A 177 -20.57 16.41 -27.32
C HIS A 177 -19.69 17.27 -28.24
N ILE A 178 -19.76 18.60 -28.10
CA ILE A 178 -19.09 19.56 -28.98
C ILE A 178 -17.88 20.18 -28.30
N LYS A 179 -17.97 20.47 -26.99
CA LYS A 179 -16.91 21.10 -26.23
C LYS A 179 -16.94 20.68 -24.76
N MET A 180 -15.84 20.08 -24.30
CA MET A 180 -15.59 19.79 -22.89
C MET A 180 -14.39 20.61 -22.42
N ASP A 181 -14.21 20.74 -21.12
CA ASP A 181 -12.99 21.35 -20.58
C ASP A 181 -11.76 20.49 -20.94
N ALA A 182 -10.68 21.17 -21.34
CA ALA A 182 -9.39 20.54 -21.56
C ALA A 182 -8.82 20.05 -20.22
N CYS A 183 -8.38 18.80 -20.16
CA CYS A 183 -7.91 18.21 -18.89
C CYS A 183 -6.74 18.96 -18.23
N PRO A 184 -5.71 19.45 -18.96
CA PRO A 184 -4.65 20.25 -18.34
C PRO A 184 -5.20 21.50 -17.63
N GLY A 185 -6.17 22.19 -18.24
CA GLY A 185 -6.83 23.35 -17.66
C GLY A 185 -7.71 22.98 -16.48
N ALA A 186 -8.47 21.88 -16.58
CA ALA A 186 -9.28 21.36 -15.50
C ALA A 186 -8.44 20.98 -14.27
N ILE A 187 -7.27 20.35 -14.46
CA ILE A 187 -6.33 20.02 -13.39
C ILE A 187 -5.86 21.29 -12.67
N ILE A 188 -5.40 22.30 -13.41
CA ILE A 188 -4.98 23.59 -12.82
C ILE A 188 -6.13 24.24 -12.05
N ASN A 189 -7.34 24.20 -12.61
CA ASN A 189 -8.52 24.75 -11.96
C ASN A 189 -8.88 24.00 -10.67
N VAL A 190 -8.72 22.67 -10.63
CA VAL A 190 -8.92 21.88 -9.41
C VAL A 190 -7.96 22.31 -8.30
N PHE A 191 -6.69 22.56 -8.61
CA PHE A 191 -5.72 23.05 -7.62
C PHE A 191 -6.00 24.49 -7.17
N ASN A 192 -6.48 25.36 -8.06
CA ASN A 192 -6.72 26.78 -7.77
C ASN A 192 -8.08 27.08 -7.13
N ARG A 193 -9.17 26.64 -7.77
CA ARG A 193 -10.56 26.86 -7.33
C ARG A 193 -11.00 25.82 -6.32
N ASN A 194 -10.62 24.55 -6.51
CA ASN A 194 -11.11 23.43 -5.70
C ASN A 194 -10.05 22.95 -4.70
N ALA A 195 -9.19 23.85 -4.22
CA ALA A 195 -8.18 23.56 -3.20
C ALA A 195 -8.71 22.77 -1.98
N PRO A 196 -9.95 22.97 -1.48
CA PRO A 196 -10.49 22.13 -0.39
C PRO A 196 -10.59 20.64 -0.74
N LEU A 197 -10.86 20.28 -1.99
CA LEU A 197 -10.92 18.88 -2.45
C LEU A 197 -9.53 18.26 -2.41
N VAL A 198 -8.53 18.95 -2.96
CA VAL A 198 -7.13 18.51 -2.95
C VAL A 198 -6.62 18.38 -1.51
N MET A 199 -6.90 19.36 -0.65
CA MET A 199 -6.60 19.29 0.78
C MET A 199 -7.30 18.11 1.46
N GLY A 200 -8.55 17.83 1.10
CA GLY A 200 -9.30 16.67 1.58
C GLY A 200 -8.60 15.34 1.29
N VAL A 201 -7.94 15.20 0.14
CA VAL A 201 -7.13 14.00 -0.18
C VAL A 201 -5.95 13.88 0.77
N PHE A 202 -5.15 14.93 0.96
CA PHE A 202 -3.99 14.89 1.87
C PHE A 202 -4.41 14.64 3.33
N VAL A 203 -5.47 15.31 3.80
CA VAL A 203 -6.00 15.11 5.15
C VAL A 203 -6.56 13.69 5.32
N GLY A 204 -7.30 13.18 4.34
CA GLY A 204 -7.84 11.83 4.34
C GLY A 204 -6.74 10.77 4.38
N THR A 205 -5.72 10.89 3.52
CA THR A 205 -4.55 10.00 3.56
C THR A 205 -3.82 10.09 4.89
N GLY A 206 -3.63 11.29 5.45
CA GLY A 206 -3.05 11.48 6.77
C GLY A 206 -3.84 10.78 7.88
N ALA A 207 -5.16 10.92 7.88
CA ALA A 207 -6.04 10.24 8.84
C ALA A 207 -5.93 8.70 8.73
N LEU A 208 -5.91 8.16 7.51
CA LEU A 208 -5.73 6.72 7.28
C LEU A 208 -4.37 6.22 7.82
N LEU A 209 -3.29 6.96 7.59
CA LEU A 209 -1.97 6.64 8.13
C LEU A 209 -1.94 6.71 9.67
N LEU A 210 -2.61 7.69 10.27
CA LEU A 210 -2.74 7.80 11.73
C LEU A 210 -3.54 6.64 12.33
N LEU A 211 -4.63 6.21 11.68
CA LEU A 211 -5.38 5.03 12.10
C LEU A 211 -4.51 3.77 12.08
N ALA A 212 -3.72 3.57 11.02
CA ALA A 212 -2.76 2.48 10.94
C ALA A 212 -1.71 2.55 12.06
N MET A 213 -1.20 3.75 12.39
CA MET A 213 -0.27 3.98 13.50
C MET A 213 -0.86 3.59 14.86
N ILE A 214 -2.11 3.98 15.11
CA ILE A 214 -2.82 3.68 16.36
C ILE A 214 -3.05 2.17 16.49
N CYS A 215 -3.58 1.53 15.44
CA CYS A 215 -3.81 0.08 15.40
C CYS A 215 -2.50 -0.71 15.60
N SER A 216 -1.41 -0.27 14.95
CA SER A 216 -0.09 -0.87 15.11
C SER A 216 0.42 -0.75 16.55
N SER A 217 0.25 0.43 17.16
CA SER A 217 0.65 0.68 18.54
C SER A 217 -0.14 -0.16 19.55
N ILE A 218 -1.45 -0.31 19.34
CA ILE A 218 -2.31 -1.17 20.18
C ILE A 218 -1.85 -2.63 20.06
N LEU A 219 -1.64 -3.12 18.83
CA LEU A 219 -1.18 -4.49 18.59
C LEU A 219 0.20 -4.73 19.20
N ALA A 220 1.14 -3.81 19.03
CA ALA A 220 2.48 -3.90 19.63
C ALA A 220 2.45 -3.91 21.17
N LYS A 221 1.54 -3.13 21.79
CA LYS A 221 1.33 -3.14 23.25
C LYS A 221 0.73 -4.46 23.73
N LYS A 222 -0.25 -5.02 23.01
CA LYS A 222 -0.85 -6.33 23.33
C LYS A 222 0.17 -7.45 23.23
N LEU A 223 1.04 -7.39 22.23
CA LEU A 223 2.17 -8.31 22.11
C LEU A 223 3.20 -8.11 23.21
N LYS A 224 3.32 -6.90 23.82
CA LYS A 224 4.27 -6.57 24.89
C LYS A 224 4.00 -7.33 26.18
N THR A 225 2.73 -7.44 26.55
CA THR A 225 2.31 -8.18 27.73
C THR A 225 2.79 -9.63 27.59
N PRO A 226 3.66 -10.14 28.48
CA PRO A 226 4.00 -11.56 28.45
C PRO A 226 2.69 -12.33 28.65
N SER A 227 2.24 -13.01 27.61
CA SER A 227 1.30 -14.11 27.82
C SER A 227 2.04 -15.10 28.71
N SER A 228 1.71 -15.14 30.01
CA SER A 228 1.86 -16.37 30.77
C SER A 228 1.38 -17.50 29.85
N PRO A 229 2.14 -18.58 29.68
CA PRO A 229 1.66 -19.70 28.90
C PRO A 229 0.42 -20.25 29.60
N GLN A 230 -0.77 -19.83 29.16
CA GLN A 230 -2.00 -20.58 29.33
C GLN A 230 -1.88 -21.76 28.36
N TYR A 231 -1.06 -22.74 28.76
CA TYR A 231 -1.37 -24.10 28.35
C TYR A 231 -2.74 -24.40 28.97
N ILE A 232 -3.65 -24.81 28.11
CA ILE A 232 -5.01 -25.17 28.42
C ILE A 232 -4.94 -26.37 29.37
N ILE A 233 -5.24 -26.17 30.66
CA ILE A 233 -5.66 -27.29 31.51
C ILE A 233 -7.11 -27.58 31.13
N LEU A 234 -7.30 -28.56 30.25
CA LEU A 234 -8.57 -29.25 30.07
C LEU A 234 -8.82 -30.15 31.28
N THR A 235 -9.40 -29.60 32.34
CA THR A 235 -10.20 -30.34 33.34
C THR A 235 -11.66 -29.96 33.10
N GLN A 236 -12.68 -30.81 33.07
CA GLN A 236 -12.93 -32.25 33.29
C GLN A 236 -14.39 -32.47 32.79
N PRO A 237 -14.89 -33.71 32.57
CA PRO A 237 -15.79 -34.32 33.59
C PRO A 237 -15.63 -35.87 33.63
N GLN A 238 -15.64 -36.56 34.76
CA GLN A 238 -16.84 -36.86 35.56
C GLN A 238 -16.47 -37.27 36.99
N THR A 239 -17.43 -36.99 37.86
CA THR A 239 -17.68 -37.53 39.20
C THR A 239 -17.78 -39.06 39.26
N SER A 240 -16.98 -39.70 40.12
CA SER A 240 -17.37 -40.88 40.91
C SER A 240 -16.37 -41.10 42.06
N GLN A 241 -16.93 -41.50 43.19
CA GLN A 241 -16.33 -41.57 44.52
C GLN A 241 -15.35 -42.75 44.69
N LEU A 242 -14.39 -42.60 45.62
CA LEU A 242 -14.02 -43.48 46.76
C LEU A 242 -12.49 -43.73 46.93
N GLU A 243 -12.05 -43.55 48.19
CA GLU A 243 -10.98 -44.25 48.93
C GLU A 243 -9.48 -43.80 48.92
N TYR A 244 -9.05 -43.36 50.13
CA TYR A 244 -7.79 -43.63 50.88
C TYR A 244 -6.42 -42.96 50.57
N ILE A 245 -5.73 -42.67 51.69
CA ILE A 245 -4.47 -41.94 52.04
C ILE A 245 -3.22 -42.89 51.96
N PRO A 246 -1.89 -42.57 52.16
CA PRO A 246 -1.10 -41.32 52.41
C PRO A 246 0.23 -41.12 51.58
N THR A 247 0.96 -40.03 51.92
CA THR A 247 2.45 -39.83 51.96
C THR A 247 3.18 -39.63 50.61
N SER A 248 4.17 -38.75 50.41
CA SER A 248 5.13 -38.05 51.29
C SER A 248 5.81 -36.86 50.58
N THR A 249 6.32 -35.95 51.41
CA THR A 249 7.32 -34.88 51.30
C THR A 249 8.30 -34.88 50.10
N SER A 250 8.56 -33.72 49.49
CA SER A 250 9.92 -33.36 49.04
C SER A 250 10.13 -31.85 48.85
N THR A 251 11.30 -31.46 49.33
CA THR A 251 11.84 -30.13 49.60
C THR A 251 12.41 -29.48 48.34
N SER A 252 12.33 -28.15 48.27
CA SER A 252 12.92 -27.31 47.22
C SER A 252 14.45 -27.21 47.37
N ILE A 253 15.18 -27.28 46.24
CA ILE A 253 16.49 -26.62 46.11
C ILE A 253 16.57 -25.97 44.71
N SER A 254 16.92 -24.69 44.72
CA SER A 254 17.15 -23.81 43.59
C SER A 254 18.66 -23.78 43.27
N TYR A 255 19.03 -23.81 41.99
CA TYR A 255 20.31 -23.26 41.52
C TYR A 255 20.16 -22.64 40.13
N SER A 256 20.97 -21.60 39.91
CA SER A 256 20.94 -20.61 38.84
C SER A 256 22.23 -20.61 38.01
N PHE A 257 22.12 -20.21 36.73
CA PHE A 257 23.13 -19.65 35.78
C PHE A 257 23.86 -20.63 34.79
N PRO A 258 24.39 -20.18 33.61
CA PRO A 258 23.69 -19.79 32.35
C PRO A 258 24.28 -20.45 31.05
N ASP A 259 23.68 -20.13 29.89
CA ASP A 259 24.19 -20.19 28.49
C ASP A 259 24.73 -21.49 27.85
N GLN A 260 23.93 -22.11 26.95
CA GLN A 260 24.41 -22.56 25.62
C GLN A 260 23.25 -22.93 24.65
N GLU A 261 23.27 -22.40 23.43
CA GLU A 261 22.34 -22.73 22.33
C GLU A 261 22.48 -24.20 21.89
N PRO A 262 21.37 -24.92 21.59
CA PRO A 262 21.46 -26.14 20.81
C PRO A 262 21.14 -25.92 19.33
N VAL A 263 22.13 -26.21 18.49
CA VAL A 263 22.03 -26.39 17.04
C VAL A 263 21.11 -27.58 16.74
N VAL A 264 19.99 -27.34 16.04
CA VAL A 264 19.04 -28.38 15.64
C VAL A 264 19.33 -28.81 14.20
N PHE A 265 19.79 -30.05 14.04
CA PHE A 265 19.84 -30.74 12.75
C PHE A 265 18.47 -31.36 12.43
N THR A 266 17.97 -31.11 11.23
CA THR A 266 16.74 -31.68 10.65
C THR A 266 16.95 -33.14 10.20
N PRO A 267 16.05 -34.09 10.51
CA PRO A 267 16.04 -35.40 9.86
C PRO A 267 15.19 -35.42 8.59
N LEU A 268 15.70 -36.10 7.56
CA LEU A 268 15.12 -36.31 6.24
C LEU A 268 13.90 -37.23 6.26
N THR A 269 12.94 -36.89 5.41
CA THR A 269 11.70 -37.61 5.08
C THR A 269 12.00 -38.94 4.39
N VAL A 270 11.56 -40.06 4.96
CA VAL A 270 11.55 -41.37 4.29
C VAL A 270 10.25 -41.51 3.51
N ALA A 271 10.37 -41.65 2.19
CA ALA A 271 9.27 -41.87 1.26
C ALA A 271 8.85 -43.35 1.22
N ASN A 272 7.54 -43.61 1.27
CA ASN A 272 6.94 -44.93 1.03
C ASN A 272 7.07 -45.34 -0.44
N ILE A 273 7.48 -46.60 -0.68
CA ILE A 273 7.44 -47.28 -1.99
C ILE A 273 6.50 -48.50 -1.85
N PRO A 274 5.56 -48.74 -2.77
CA PRO A 274 4.66 -49.90 -2.72
C PRO A 274 5.33 -51.17 -3.26
N ILE A 275 5.09 -52.31 -2.60
CA ILE A 275 5.57 -53.65 -2.97
C ILE A 275 4.59 -54.26 -3.99
N VAL A 276 5.14 -54.69 -5.14
CA VAL A 276 4.46 -55.46 -6.21
C VAL A 276 4.69 -56.96 -6.01
N ILE A 277 3.67 -57.71 -6.39
CA ILE A 277 3.38 -59.14 -6.24
C ILE A 277 4.35 -60.04 -7.04
N THR A 278 4.73 -61.18 -6.46
CA THR A 278 4.86 -62.49 -7.14
C THR A 278 4.47 -63.59 -6.18
#